data_AF-A0A9K3KBA3-F1
#
_entry.id   AF-A0A9K3KBA3-F1
#
_cell.length_a   1.000
_cell.length_b   1.000
_cell.length_c   1.000
_cell.angle_alpha   90.00
_cell.angle_beta   90.00
_cell.angle_gamma   90.00
#
_symmetry.space_group_name_H-M   'P 1'
#
loop_
_entity.id
_entity.type
_entity.pdbx_description
1 polymer ?
#
loop_
_entity_poly.entity_id
_entity_poly.type
_entity_poly.pdbx_seq_one_letter_code
_entity_poly.pdbx_strand_id
1 'polypeptide(L)'
;MKIATFFALFGSAVGSTEAFLTSSRIAERKTDVMTLHINRFQKQHEFIQPDVRLYQSSTSFVPSTANNDLYGLATKSSETSSSTSGLSKSISKLSPLFKALASSTLFIMAEILIKQVFKAKGISFPSSLAGCCAMAATLLISPFHASMYRVMEPGAKLLQKFLMVFLVPNLIVLPLCDGCGSVTEVLKIFSVIFGGFLFSLLSTSYSVCAVRKIFKPSTSIQQLQPPPTSSSASPSVATIKPPKAFSDELTHGSRVVAVVSGVAALMAHQLRSAATSPLVALSMLAATVHNFCFGARMPKKVTKVIHPLVTCTTLTWVWATVMGAATGTSFLTMIAGYRRGGVLNLATAGAGDLLTFVLGPAVVSLGVSIYERRELIRQNLKEVVTATGVSCIGGLFGTALAVRLLALASGELRLSLFPRNITSALAVAIAEIVGANKALAVSFAVVTGLIGANFGASLLDFFGIKDSAARGLGIGAAAHGLGTAAFIDEKDAFPFAAIGMTLTAICGTVLVSVPVVKKLALQIALGGL
;
A
#
# COMPACT_ATOMS: atom_id res chain seq x y z
N MET A 1 7.13 -21.69 -16.88
CA MET A 1 6.68 -21.98 -15.50
C MET A 1 6.28 -20.73 -14.70
N LYS A 2 7.18 -19.99 -14.01
CA LYS A 2 6.80 -18.97 -12.98
C LYS A 2 5.54 -18.12 -13.29
N ILE A 3 5.53 -17.40 -14.41
CA ILE A 3 4.40 -16.54 -14.82
C ILE A 3 3.17 -17.37 -15.22
N ALA A 4 3.38 -18.48 -15.95
CA ALA A 4 2.31 -19.40 -16.31
C ALA A 4 1.64 -20.06 -15.09
N THR A 5 2.31 -20.25 -13.96
CA THR A 5 1.66 -20.74 -12.73
C THR A 5 0.71 -19.69 -12.15
N PHE A 6 1.08 -18.40 -12.16
CA PHE A 6 0.17 -17.31 -11.77
C PHE A 6 -1.02 -17.21 -12.73
N PHE A 7 -0.78 -17.26 -14.05
CA PHE A 7 -1.85 -17.21 -15.05
C PHE A 7 -2.71 -18.48 -15.11
N ALA A 8 -2.19 -19.66 -14.75
CA ALA A 8 -2.99 -20.88 -14.63
C ALA A 8 -3.91 -20.81 -13.41
N LEU A 9 -3.41 -20.34 -12.25
CA LEU A 9 -4.26 -20.10 -11.07
C LEU A 9 -5.31 -19.01 -11.33
N PHE A 10 -4.94 -17.95 -12.05
CA PHE A 10 -5.86 -16.90 -12.50
C PHE A 10 -6.92 -17.44 -13.47
N GLY A 11 -6.52 -18.24 -14.47
CA GLY A 11 -7.42 -18.87 -15.43
C GLY A 11 -8.35 -19.91 -14.80
N SER A 12 -7.86 -20.74 -13.88
CA SER A 12 -8.69 -21.71 -13.14
C SER A 12 -9.75 -21.03 -12.25
N ALA A 13 -9.47 -19.84 -11.72
CA ALA A 13 -10.46 -19.06 -10.98
C ALA A 13 -11.55 -18.46 -11.89
N VAL A 14 -11.23 -18.15 -13.15
CA VAL A 14 -12.17 -17.60 -14.16
C VAL A 14 -12.97 -18.70 -14.87
N GLY A 15 -12.39 -19.90 -15.05
CA GLY A 15 -12.99 -21.02 -15.79
C GLY A 15 -14.24 -21.65 -15.16
N SER A 16 -14.63 -21.26 -13.95
CA SER A 16 -15.85 -21.74 -13.27
C SER A 16 -17.15 -21.10 -13.80
N THR A 17 -17.13 -20.54 -15.02
CA THR A 17 -18.18 -19.68 -15.57
C THR A 17 -19.29 -20.41 -16.34
N GLU A 18 -19.10 -21.65 -16.81
CA GLU A 18 -20.15 -22.35 -17.58
C GLU A 18 -21.41 -22.66 -16.76
N ALA A 19 -21.29 -22.81 -15.43
CA ALA A 19 -22.43 -22.97 -14.53
C ALA A 19 -23.31 -21.69 -14.41
N PHE A 20 -22.82 -20.53 -14.86
CA PHE A 20 -23.51 -19.24 -14.71
C PHE A 20 -24.60 -19.00 -15.76
N LEU A 21 -24.39 -19.46 -17.00
CA LEU A 21 -25.28 -19.20 -18.14
C LEU A 21 -26.68 -19.81 -17.97
N THR A 22 -26.80 -20.90 -17.21
CA THR A 22 -28.08 -21.54 -16.89
C THR A 22 -28.86 -20.76 -15.81
N SER A 23 -28.18 -19.96 -14.98
CA SER A 23 -28.79 -19.25 -13.84
C SER A 23 -29.23 -17.82 -14.16
N SER A 24 -28.61 -17.14 -15.14
CA SER A 24 -28.98 -15.74 -15.47
C SER A 24 -30.42 -15.62 -15.98
N ARG A 25 -30.87 -16.55 -16.83
CA ARG A 25 -32.24 -16.61 -17.38
C ARG A 25 -33.35 -16.77 -16.33
N ILE A 26 -32.99 -17.15 -15.09
CA ILE A 26 -33.92 -17.26 -13.95
C ILE A 26 -33.93 -15.96 -13.12
N ALA A 27 -32.86 -15.16 -13.16
CA ALA A 27 -32.75 -13.90 -12.45
C ALA A 27 -33.58 -12.78 -13.11
N GLU A 28 -33.53 -12.67 -14.44
CA GLU A 28 -34.23 -11.61 -15.20
C GLU A 28 -35.73 -11.57 -14.89
N ARG A 29 -36.40 -12.73 -14.84
CA ARG A 29 -37.84 -12.85 -14.48
C ARG A 29 -38.21 -12.42 -13.04
N LYS A 30 -37.24 -12.15 -12.15
CA LYS A 30 -37.53 -11.66 -10.78
C LYS A 30 -37.40 -10.14 -10.64
N THR A 31 -36.64 -9.48 -11.50
CA THR A 31 -36.38 -8.03 -11.42
C THR A 31 -37.67 -7.21 -11.66
N ASP A 32 -38.50 -7.62 -12.62
CA ASP A 32 -39.74 -6.93 -12.97
C ASP A 32 -40.75 -6.90 -11.80
N VAL A 33 -40.91 -8.04 -11.11
CA VAL A 33 -41.85 -8.21 -9.99
C VAL A 33 -41.42 -7.39 -8.76
N MET A 34 -40.11 -7.23 -8.55
CA MET A 34 -39.55 -6.44 -7.46
C MET A 34 -39.68 -4.93 -7.71
N THR A 35 -39.45 -4.49 -8.95
CA THR A 35 -39.60 -3.07 -9.37
C THR A 35 -41.05 -2.58 -9.16
N LEU A 36 -42.04 -3.44 -9.42
CA LEU A 36 -43.47 -3.15 -9.20
C LEU A 36 -43.85 -2.92 -7.72
N HIS A 37 -43.11 -3.50 -6.77
CA HIS A 37 -43.36 -3.32 -5.34
C HIS A 37 -42.76 -2.03 -4.77
N ILE A 38 -41.56 -1.64 -5.23
CA ILE A 38 -40.87 -0.43 -4.74
C ILE A 38 -41.70 0.84 -5.01
N ASN A 39 -42.30 0.94 -6.20
CA ASN A 39 -43.16 2.07 -6.58
C ASN A 39 -44.46 2.18 -5.77
N ARG A 40 -44.90 1.13 -5.06
CA ARG A 40 -46.01 1.23 -4.10
C ARG A 40 -45.54 1.75 -2.73
N PHE A 41 -44.37 1.33 -2.27
CA PHE A 41 -43.83 1.74 -0.96
C PHE A 41 -43.47 3.24 -0.89
N GLN A 42 -42.91 3.81 -1.96
CA GLN A 42 -42.56 5.23 -1.98
C GLN A 42 -43.76 6.19 -1.88
N LYS A 43 -45.00 5.72 -2.10
CA LYS A 43 -46.19 6.58 -2.11
C LYS A 43 -46.93 6.69 -0.76
N GLN A 44 -46.33 6.21 0.34
CA GLN A 44 -46.95 6.20 1.68
C GLN A 44 -46.12 6.88 2.78
N HIS A 45 -44.94 7.44 2.49
CA HIS A 45 -44.00 7.96 3.50
C HIS A 45 -43.78 9.48 3.47
N GLU A 46 -44.77 10.24 2.99
CA GLU A 46 -44.77 11.70 3.02
C GLU A 46 -45.71 12.20 4.13
N PHE A 47 -45.23 12.23 5.39
CA PHE A 47 -45.69 13.12 6.49
C PHE A 47 -44.82 12.91 7.76
N ILE A 48 -44.93 13.84 8.73
CA ILE A 48 -44.30 13.89 10.08
C ILE A 48 -42.84 14.40 10.15
N GLN A 49 -42.68 15.58 10.78
CA GLN A 49 -41.48 16.01 11.53
C GLN A 49 -41.83 16.07 13.04
N PRO A 50 -40.86 16.30 13.95
CA PRO A 50 -40.77 17.66 14.52
C PRO A 50 -39.38 18.16 14.97
N ASP A 51 -39.17 19.46 14.76
CA ASP A 51 -38.56 20.54 15.60
C ASP A 51 -37.34 20.39 16.54
N VAL A 52 -36.75 21.55 16.87
CA VAL A 52 -35.50 21.76 17.64
C VAL A 52 -35.66 22.91 18.65
N ARG A 53 -35.10 22.82 19.88
CA ARG A 53 -34.75 24.01 20.70
C ARG A 53 -33.75 23.76 21.86
N LEU A 54 -32.72 24.62 21.88
CA LEU A 54 -32.06 25.31 23.03
C LEU A 54 -31.69 24.54 24.33
N TYR A 55 -30.41 24.68 24.73
CA TYR A 55 -30.03 25.49 25.90
C TYR A 55 -28.59 26.02 25.77
N GLN A 56 -28.21 27.09 26.49
CA GLN A 56 -26.94 27.82 26.31
C GLN A 56 -26.45 28.47 27.63
N SER A 57 -25.15 28.83 27.70
CA SER A 57 -24.47 29.66 28.74
C SER A 57 -24.20 29.00 30.11
N SER A 58 -23.28 29.44 30.99
CA SER A 58 -21.96 30.15 30.89
C SER A 58 -21.28 30.27 32.28
N THR A 59 -19.93 30.42 32.34
CA THR A 59 -19.13 31.04 33.47
C THR A 59 -19.15 30.36 34.88
N SER A 60 -18.21 30.52 35.85
CA SER A 60 -16.81 31.05 35.94
C SER A 60 -16.18 30.87 37.37
N PHE A 61 -14.83 30.92 37.53
CA PHE A 61 -14.00 31.11 38.77
C PHE A 61 -14.01 29.98 39.87
N VAL A 62 -12.95 29.52 40.60
CA VAL A 62 -11.61 30.00 41.09
C VAL A 62 -11.67 30.81 42.43
N PRO A 63 -10.79 30.70 43.48
CA PRO A 63 -9.77 29.69 43.95
C PRO A 63 -9.76 29.37 45.50
N SER A 64 -8.77 28.61 46.02
CA SER A 64 -8.16 28.76 47.38
C SER A 64 -6.85 27.94 47.56
N THR A 65 -5.69 28.54 47.91
CA THR A 65 -5.02 28.70 49.25
C THR A 65 -4.32 27.43 49.81
N ALA A 66 -3.15 27.47 50.49
CA ALA A 66 -2.10 28.51 50.67
C ALA A 66 -0.73 27.93 51.12
N ASN A 67 0.35 28.71 50.91
CA ASN A 67 1.57 29.03 51.71
C ASN A 67 2.13 28.06 52.79
N ASN A 68 3.41 28.04 53.22
CA ASN A 68 4.75 28.60 52.84
C ASN A 68 5.79 27.85 53.77
N ASP A 69 7.07 28.17 54.07
CA ASP A 69 8.06 29.24 53.74
C ASP A 69 9.52 28.74 54.03
N LEU A 70 10.54 29.59 53.77
CA LEU A 70 11.92 29.61 54.35
C LEU A 70 12.85 28.39 54.10
N TYR A 71 14.18 28.52 53.91
CA TYR A 71 15.09 29.67 53.83
C TYR A 71 15.93 29.58 52.54
N GLY A 72 16.56 30.68 52.11
CA GLY A 72 17.49 30.68 50.99
C GLY A 72 18.70 31.59 51.18
N LEU A 73 19.72 31.40 50.34
CA LEU A 73 20.83 32.33 50.12
C LEU A 73 21.35 32.11 48.68
N ALA A 74 21.79 33.18 48.02
CA ALA A 74 21.95 33.22 46.56
C ALA A 74 23.40 33.38 46.09
N THR A 75 23.70 32.88 44.90
CA THR A 75 24.61 33.55 43.94
C THR A 75 24.38 33.02 42.52
N LYS A 76 24.85 33.76 41.51
CA LYS A 76 24.48 33.57 40.09
C LYS A 76 25.50 32.72 39.32
N SER A 77 25.03 31.93 38.35
CA SER A 77 25.41 32.10 36.93
C SER A 77 24.58 31.21 35.99
N SER A 78 24.51 31.61 34.72
CA SER A 78 23.58 31.11 33.70
C SER A 78 23.98 29.75 33.10
N GLU A 79 22.98 28.89 32.82
CA GLU A 79 22.44 28.72 31.46
C GLU A 79 21.14 27.89 31.46
N THR A 80 20.16 28.28 30.65
CA THR A 80 18.74 27.94 30.88
C THR A 80 18.26 26.73 30.04
N SER A 81 18.35 25.52 30.58
CA SER A 81 17.91 24.29 29.91
C SER A 81 16.51 23.79 30.33
N SER A 82 15.46 24.28 29.68
CA SER A 82 14.11 23.69 29.71
C SER A 82 13.38 23.98 28.38
N SER A 83 12.43 23.19 27.87
CA SER A 83 11.46 22.32 28.55
C SER A 83 11.17 20.96 27.87
N THR A 84 11.80 20.64 26.73
CA THR A 84 11.45 19.49 25.88
C THR A 84 11.92 18.11 26.37
N SER A 85 12.64 18.03 27.49
CA SER A 85 13.28 16.79 27.99
C SER A 85 12.33 15.78 28.66
N GLY A 86 11.22 16.24 29.26
CA GLY A 86 10.36 15.41 30.11
C GLY A 86 9.65 14.29 29.35
N LEU A 87 8.89 14.66 28.31
CA LEU A 87 8.10 13.71 27.52
C LEU A 87 8.98 12.62 26.87
N SER A 88 10.17 13.00 26.39
CA SER A 88 11.16 12.09 25.81
C SER A 88 11.66 11.03 26.81
N LYS A 89 11.91 11.42 28.07
CA LYS A 89 12.34 10.52 29.14
C LYS A 89 11.24 9.56 29.61
N SER A 90 9.96 9.92 29.52
CA SER A 90 8.86 8.99 29.76
C SER A 90 8.70 8.00 28.61
N ILE A 91 8.68 8.48 27.35
CA ILE A 91 8.49 7.63 26.16
C ILE A 91 9.60 6.56 26.04
N SER A 92 10.84 6.86 26.44
CA SER A 92 11.96 5.91 26.34
C SER A 92 11.75 4.61 27.13
N LYS A 93 10.98 4.62 28.22
CA LYS A 93 10.73 3.45 29.08
C LYS A 93 9.71 2.43 28.52
N LEU A 94 8.86 2.81 27.56
CA LEU A 94 7.81 1.90 27.06
C LEU A 94 8.35 0.82 26.12
N SER A 95 7.62 -0.29 25.99
CA SER A 95 8.03 -1.40 25.11
C SER A 95 8.12 -0.96 23.63
N PRO A 96 8.98 -1.58 22.81
CA PRO A 96 9.08 -1.26 21.38
C PRO A 96 7.74 -1.38 20.63
N LEU A 97 6.91 -2.37 21.03
CA LEU A 97 5.57 -2.55 20.48
C LEU A 97 4.63 -1.40 20.84
N PHE A 98 4.61 -0.94 22.09
CA PHE A 98 3.77 0.19 22.49
C PHE A 98 4.18 1.47 21.76
N LYS A 99 5.49 1.74 21.67
CA LYS A 99 6.04 2.88 20.89
C LYS A 99 5.57 2.83 19.44
N ALA A 100 5.64 1.66 18.81
CA ALA A 100 5.17 1.47 17.43
C ALA A 100 3.66 1.67 17.29
N LEU A 101 2.84 1.12 18.20
CA LEU A 101 1.38 1.29 18.19
C LEU A 101 0.95 2.74 18.40
N ALA A 102 1.46 3.42 19.43
CA ALA A 102 1.15 4.83 19.70
C ALA A 102 1.57 5.74 18.52
N SER A 103 2.73 5.45 17.93
CA SER A 103 3.22 6.14 16.73
C SER A 103 2.33 5.86 15.50
N SER A 104 1.87 4.63 15.30
CA SER A 104 0.90 4.29 14.24
C SER A 104 -0.44 5.01 14.42
N THR A 105 -0.91 5.21 15.65
CA THR A 105 -2.12 6.01 15.94
C THR A 105 -1.99 7.45 15.45
N LEU A 106 -0.80 8.07 15.51
CA LEU A 106 -0.59 9.43 14.99
C LEU A 106 -0.82 9.49 13.46
N PHE A 107 -0.36 8.47 12.70
CA PHE A 107 -0.63 8.40 11.26
C PHE A 107 -2.13 8.17 10.96
N ILE A 108 -2.82 7.38 11.79
CA ILE A 108 -4.26 7.14 11.67
C ILE A 108 -5.03 8.45 11.90
N MET A 109 -4.73 9.18 12.98
CA MET A 109 -5.35 10.47 13.28
C MET A 109 -5.06 11.52 12.21
N ALA A 110 -3.82 11.58 11.70
CA ALA A 110 -3.45 12.51 10.63
C ALA A 110 -4.23 12.23 9.33
N GLU A 111 -4.32 10.96 8.90
CA GLU A 111 -5.11 10.61 7.70
C GLU A 111 -6.60 10.91 7.88
N ILE A 112 -7.19 10.59 9.04
CA ILE A 112 -8.60 10.89 9.32
C ILE A 112 -8.85 12.40 9.22
N LEU A 113 -8.01 13.22 9.87
CA LEU A 113 -8.15 14.68 9.87
C LEU A 113 -8.01 15.27 8.46
N ILE A 114 -6.98 14.86 7.71
CA ILE A 114 -6.77 15.34 6.34
C ILE A 114 -7.93 14.92 5.44
N LYS A 115 -8.40 13.67 5.56
CA LYS A 115 -9.54 13.15 4.79
C LYS A 115 -10.86 13.84 5.11
N GLN A 116 -11.09 14.23 6.36
CA GLN A 116 -12.22 15.07 6.75
C GLN A 116 -12.14 16.46 6.12
N VAL A 117 -11.00 17.14 6.22
CA VAL A 117 -10.77 18.47 5.60
C VAL A 117 -10.93 18.41 4.08
N PHE A 118 -10.43 17.36 3.43
CA PHE A 118 -10.53 17.16 1.99
C PHE A 118 -11.98 16.92 1.55
N LYS A 119 -12.73 16.07 2.27
CA LYS A 119 -14.16 15.87 2.02
C LYS A 119 -14.96 17.17 2.20
N ALA A 120 -14.68 17.93 3.27
CA ALA A 120 -15.36 19.20 3.55
C ALA A 120 -15.08 20.29 2.50
N LYS A 121 -13.90 20.26 1.86
CA LYS A 121 -13.50 21.19 0.79
C LYS A 121 -13.71 20.66 -0.64
N GLY A 122 -14.33 19.50 -0.82
CA GLY A 122 -14.55 18.88 -2.14
C GLY A 122 -13.27 18.52 -2.90
N ILE A 123 -12.13 18.35 -2.21
CA ILE A 123 -10.83 18.14 -2.85
C ILE A 123 -10.73 16.70 -3.38
N SER A 124 -10.59 16.57 -4.70
CA SER A 124 -10.48 15.28 -5.42
C SER A 124 -9.07 14.66 -5.42
N PHE A 125 -8.07 15.36 -4.88
CA PHE A 125 -6.72 14.83 -4.70
C PHE A 125 -6.68 13.80 -3.55
N PRO A 126 -5.88 12.71 -3.63
CA PRO A 126 -5.84 11.70 -2.57
C PRO A 126 -5.33 12.23 -1.22
N SER A 127 -6.14 12.11 -0.16
CA SER A 127 -5.83 12.59 1.20
C SER A 127 -4.51 12.03 1.74
N SER A 128 -4.29 10.72 1.55
CA SER A 128 -3.10 10.01 2.04
C SER A 128 -1.82 10.42 1.33
N LEU A 129 -1.91 10.80 0.04
CA LEU A 129 -0.78 11.37 -0.68
C LEU A 129 -0.48 12.80 -0.22
N ALA A 130 -1.51 13.61 0.05
CA ALA A 130 -1.33 14.93 0.63
C ALA A 130 -0.70 14.85 2.03
N GLY A 131 -1.13 13.90 2.84
CA GLY A 131 -0.51 13.59 4.14
C GLY A 131 0.94 13.11 4.01
N CYS A 132 1.25 12.26 3.03
CA CYS A 132 2.63 11.84 2.76
C CYS A 132 3.53 13.03 2.39
N CYS A 133 3.08 13.91 1.49
CA CYS A 133 3.81 15.10 1.06
C CYS A 133 3.96 16.12 2.20
N ALA A 134 2.89 16.39 2.96
CA ALA A 134 2.93 17.25 4.14
C ALA A 134 3.88 16.71 5.21
N MET A 135 3.83 15.40 5.48
CA MET A 135 4.71 14.74 6.45
C MET A 135 6.20 14.88 6.06
N ALA A 136 6.51 14.64 4.79
CA ALA A 136 7.86 14.83 4.27
C ALA A 136 8.31 16.30 4.38
N ALA A 137 7.48 17.25 3.98
CA ALA A 137 7.77 18.68 4.07
C ALA A 137 7.99 19.14 5.52
N THR A 138 7.10 18.76 6.45
CA THR A 138 7.24 19.07 7.87
C THR A 138 8.54 18.50 8.45
N LEU A 139 8.90 17.25 8.13
CA LEU A 139 10.16 16.66 8.61
C LEU A 139 11.41 17.25 7.95
N LEU A 140 11.31 17.79 6.73
CA LEU A 140 12.45 18.43 6.03
C LEU A 140 12.66 19.90 6.44
N ILE A 141 11.62 20.60 6.89
CA ILE A 141 11.65 22.05 7.18
C ILE A 141 11.68 22.35 8.69
N SER A 142 11.07 21.50 9.54
CA SER A 142 10.95 21.78 10.98
C SER A 142 12.32 21.77 11.70
N PRO A 143 12.66 22.79 12.52
CA PRO A 143 13.88 22.77 13.33
C PRO A 143 13.89 21.63 14.37
N PHE A 144 12.73 21.03 14.66
CA PHE A 144 12.59 19.89 15.56
C PHE A 144 12.59 18.53 14.84
N HIS A 145 12.98 18.49 13.56
CA HIS A 145 12.93 17.31 12.68
C HIS A 145 13.45 16.01 13.33
N ALA A 146 14.57 16.07 14.07
CA ALA A 146 15.15 14.89 14.73
C ALA A 146 14.32 14.36 15.90
N SER A 147 13.58 15.22 16.60
CA SER A 147 12.65 14.83 17.67
C SER A 147 11.38 14.22 17.09
N MET A 148 10.81 14.89 16.07
CA MET A 148 9.61 14.41 15.35
C MET A 148 9.88 13.04 14.71
N TYR A 149 11.01 12.87 14.02
CA TYR A 149 11.40 11.59 13.42
C TYR A 149 11.43 10.46 14.45
N ARG A 150 12.05 10.64 15.63
CA ARG A 150 12.14 9.60 16.68
C ARG A 150 10.77 9.16 17.22
N VAL A 151 9.77 10.05 17.21
CA VAL A 151 8.38 9.73 17.62
C VAL A 151 7.63 8.99 16.50
N MET A 152 7.96 9.25 15.24
CA MET A 152 7.19 8.78 14.08
C MET A 152 7.80 7.55 13.38
N GLU A 153 9.11 7.35 13.50
CA GLU A 153 9.85 6.20 12.97
C GLU A 153 9.28 4.83 13.42
N PRO A 154 8.94 4.59 14.70
CA PRO A 154 8.45 3.28 15.14
C PRO A 154 7.14 2.86 14.46
N GLY A 155 6.20 3.80 14.33
CA GLY A 155 4.91 3.57 13.68
C GLY A 155 5.02 3.49 12.16
N ALA A 156 5.91 4.28 11.55
CA ALA A 156 6.21 4.19 10.13
C ALA A 156 6.82 2.83 9.76
N LYS A 157 7.81 2.35 10.53
CA LYS A 157 8.44 1.04 10.32
C LYS A 157 7.46 -0.12 10.56
N LEU A 158 6.50 0.02 11.49
CA LEU A 158 5.41 -0.95 11.67
C LEU A 158 4.46 -0.97 10.47
N LEU A 159 3.92 0.20 10.06
CA LEU A 159 2.99 0.30 8.94
C LEU A 159 3.62 -0.18 7.62
N GLN A 160 4.87 0.19 7.36
CA GLN A 160 5.57 -0.21 6.13
C GLN A 160 5.88 -1.71 6.09
N LYS A 161 6.16 -2.33 7.24
CA LYS A 161 6.34 -3.78 7.34
C LYS A 161 5.10 -4.58 6.94
N PHE A 162 3.91 -4.03 7.15
CA PHE A 162 2.63 -4.64 6.76
C PHE A 162 2.02 -4.06 5.48
N LEU A 163 2.68 -3.11 4.79
CA LEU A 163 2.15 -2.43 3.61
C LEU A 163 1.66 -3.40 2.53
N MET A 164 2.39 -4.50 2.31
CA MET A 164 2.00 -5.55 1.35
C MET A 164 0.70 -6.27 1.76
N VAL A 165 0.40 -6.41 3.06
CA VAL A 165 -0.83 -7.04 3.56
C VAL A 165 -2.04 -6.13 3.33
N PHE A 166 -1.88 -4.81 3.53
CA PHE A 166 -2.92 -3.81 3.26
C PHE A 166 -3.33 -3.72 1.77
N LEU A 167 -2.54 -4.32 0.87
CA LEU A 167 -2.77 -4.37 -0.56
C LEU A 167 -3.49 -5.64 -1.04
N VAL A 168 -3.35 -6.75 -0.31
CA VAL A 168 -3.99 -8.05 -0.60
C VAL A 168 -5.50 -7.95 -0.85
N PRO A 169 -6.29 -7.08 -0.18
CA PRO A 169 -7.72 -6.96 -0.46
C PRO A 169 -8.07 -6.71 -1.93
N ASN A 170 -7.24 -5.95 -2.65
CA ASN A 170 -7.47 -5.68 -4.07
C ASN A 170 -7.11 -6.87 -4.97
N LEU A 171 -6.32 -7.84 -4.48
CA LEU A 171 -6.06 -9.12 -5.15
C LEU A 171 -7.12 -10.17 -4.79
N ILE A 172 -7.62 -10.16 -3.55
CA ILE A 172 -8.64 -11.12 -3.08
C ILE A 172 -9.96 -10.92 -3.82
N VAL A 173 -10.39 -9.66 -4.05
CA VAL A 173 -11.63 -9.35 -4.78
C VAL A 173 -11.50 -9.42 -6.31
N LEU A 174 -10.34 -9.80 -6.83
CA LEU A 174 -10.09 -9.90 -8.27
C LEU A 174 -11.07 -10.84 -9.03
N PRO A 175 -11.56 -11.97 -8.46
CA PRO A 175 -12.58 -12.80 -9.10
C PRO A 175 -14.00 -12.18 -9.15
N LEU A 176 -14.20 -10.98 -8.59
CA LEU A 176 -15.44 -10.20 -8.74
C LEU A 176 -15.35 -9.16 -9.87
N CYS A 177 -14.20 -9.04 -10.52
CA CYS A 177 -14.04 -8.16 -11.68
C CYS A 177 -14.39 -8.92 -12.94
N ASP A 178 -15.01 -8.25 -13.91
CA ASP A 178 -15.21 -8.82 -15.23
C ASP A 178 -13.86 -9.26 -15.82
N GLY A 179 -13.84 -10.46 -16.40
CA GLY A 179 -12.60 -11.13 -16.80
C GLY A 179 -11.78 -10.32 -17.80
N CYS A 180 -10.47 -10.58 -17.87
CA CYS A 180 -9.52 -9.89 -18.75
C CYS A 180 -9.70 -10.17 -20.26
N GLY A 181 -10.93 -10.37 -20.73
CA GLY A 181 -11.28 -10.69 -22.10
C GLY A 181 -10.86 -12.10 -22.54
N SER A 182 -10.67 -12.26 -23.84
CA SER A 182 -10.13 -13.49 -24.43
C SER A 182 -8.64 -13.66 -24.13
N VAL A 183 -8.08 -14.84 -24.46
CA VAL A 183 -6.62 -15.10 -24.36
C VAL A 183 -5.80 -14.02 -25.10
N THR A 184 -6.32 -13.47 -26.20
CA THR A 184 -5.71 -12.37 -26.95
C THR A 184 -5.61 -11.07 -26.14
N GLU A 185 -6.64 -10.72 -25.37
CA GLU A 185 -6.61 -9.55 -24.48
C GLU A 185 -5.62 -9.76 -23.32
N VAL A 186 -5.57 -10.96 -22.75
CA VAL A 186 -4.55 -11.33 -21.73
C VAL A 186 -3.12 -11.20 -22.28
N LEU A 187 -2.87 -11.63 -23.52
CA LEU A 187 -1.58 -11.48 -24.19
C LEU A 187 -1.22 -10.01 -24.48
N LYS A 188 -2.19 -9.18 -24.91
CA LYS A 188 -2.01 -7.72 -25.06
C LYS A 188 -1.67 -7.06 -23.72
N ILE A 189 -2.41 -7.36 -22.65
CA ILE A 189 -2.15 -6.88 -21.29
C ILE A 189 -0.74 -7.25 -20.84
N PHE A 190 -0.33 -8.52 -21.03
CA PHE A 190 1.03 -8.95 -20.70
C PHE A 190 2.10 -8.21 -21.52
N SER A 191 1.83 -7.94 -22.79
CA SER A 191 2.73 -7.18 -23.67
C SER A 191 2.90 -5.73 -23.21
N VAL A 192 1.82 -5.05 -22.79
CA VAL A 192 1.88 -3.71 -22.18
C VAL A 192 2.69 -3.74 -20.88
N ILE A 193 2.44 -4.73 -20.02
CA ILE A 193 3.13 -4.87 -18.73
C ILE A 193 4.63 -5.13 -18.92
N PHE A 194 5.01 -6.11 -19.74
CA PHE A 194 6.42 -6.50 -19.93
C PHE A 194 7.19 -5.48 -20.77
N GLY A 195 6.65 -5.06 -21.92
CA GLY A 195 7.27 -4.05 -22.78
C GLY A 195 7.37 -2.69 -22.07
N GLY A 196 6.32 -2.30 -21.34
CA GLY A 196 6.33 -1.11 -20.50
C GLY A 196 7.30 -1.21 -19.32
N PHE A 197 7.45 -2.37 -18.68
CA PHE A 197 8.46 -2.59 -17.65
C PHE A 197 9.87 -2.41 -18.21
N LEU A 198 10.18 -3.06 -19.35
CA LEU A 198 11.48 -2.96 -20.01
C LEU A 198 11.77 -1.52 -20.44
N PHE A 199 10.80 -0.83 -21.02
CA PHE A 199 10.90 0.59 -21.38
C PHE A 199 11.18 1.47 -20.16
N SER A 200 10.39 1.35 -19.08
CA SER A 200 10.57 2.12 -17.84
C SER A 200 11.93 1.82 -17.19
N LEU A 201 12.41 0.57 -17.23
CA LEU A 201 13.71 0.18 -16.68
C LEU A 201 14.86 0.82 -17.47
N LEU A 202 14.91 0.57 -18.79
CA LEU A 202 16.02 0.99 -19.63
C LEU A 202 16.07 2.51 -19.80
N SER A 203 14.94 3.18 -20.04
CA SER A 203 14.90 4.66 -20.15
C SER A 203 15.43 5.32 -18.89
N THR A 204 14.92 4.93 -17.72
CA THR A 204 15.35 5.45 -16.42
C THR A 204 16.85 5.20 -16.19
N SER A 205 17.32 3.96 -16.35
CA SER A 205 18.72 3.63 -16.11
C SER A 205 19.68 4.30 -17.09
N TYR A 206 19.37 4.34 -18.39
CA TYR A 206 20.24 5.03 -19.37
C TYR A 206 20.23 6.55 -19.18
N SER A 207 19.11 7.17 -18.82
CA SER A 207 19.07 8.59 -18.48
C SER A 207 19.90 8.92 -17.22
N VAL A 208 19.89 8.06 -16.19
CA VAL A 208 20.80 8.21 -15.03
C VAL A 208 22.26 8.06 -15.47
N CYS A 209 22.61 7.04 -16.25
CA CYS A 209 23.96 6.87 -16.80
C CYS A 209 24.43 8.10 -17.60
N ALA A 210 23.56 8.70 -18.42
CA ALA A 210 23.86 9.92 -19.16
C ALA A 210 24.11 11.11 -18.23
N VAL A 211 23.24 11.34 -17.23
CA VAL A 211 23.41 12.41 -16.23
C VAL A 211 24.69 12.24 -15.42
N ARG A 212 25.06 11.01 -15.03
CA ARG A 212 26.34 10.74 -14.34
C ARG A 212 27.54 11.01 -15.25
N LYS A 213 27.49 10.62 -16.53
CA LYS A 213 28.56 10.96 -17.51
C LYS A 213 28.74 12.47 -17.69
N ILE A 214 27.65 13.25 -17.69
CA ILE A 214 27.69 14.71 -17.87
C ILE A 214 28.18 15.44 -16.60
N PHE A 215 27.70 15.05 -15.42
CA PHE A 215 27.91 15.83 -14.18
C PHE A 215 28.83 15.20 -13.14
N LYS A 216 29.25 13.94 -13.31
CA LYS A 216 30.25 13.24 -12.50
C LYS A 216 31.21 12.44 -13.42
N PRO A 217 31.89 13.08 -14.40
CA PRO A 217 32.81 12.40 -15.32
C PRO A 217 34.07 11.90 -14.60
N SER A 218 34.06 10.62 -14.22
CA SER A 218 35.25 9.81 -13.89
C SER A 218 36.21 10.35 -12.81
N THR A 219 35.68 10.87 -11.70
CA THR A 219 36.47 11.03 -10.46
C THR A 219 35.76 10.38 -9.27
N SER A 220 36.53 9.69 -8.43
CA SER A 220 36.08 9.03 -7.18
C SER A 220 34.80 8.19 -7.29
N ILE A 221 34.96 6.92 -7.68
CA ILE A 221 34.07 5.85 -7.17
C ILE A 221 34.43 5.66 -5.69
N GLN A 222 33.96 6.59 -4.85
CA GLN A 222 34.00 6.40 -3.40
C GLN A 222 32.92 5.37 -3.06
N GLN A 223 33.34 4.10 -2.96
CA GLN A 223 32.55 3.09 -2.26
C GLN A 223 32.16 3.65 -0.89
N LEU A 224 30.93 3.41 -0.46
CA LEU A 224 30.47 3.80 0.88
C LEU A 224 31.29 3.04 1.92
N GLN A 225 32.38 3.64 2.41
CA GLN A 225 33.15 3.10 3.51
C GLN A 225 32.22 2.93 4.72
N PRO A 226 32.20 1.76 5.37
CA PRO A 226 31.51 1.61 6.64
C PRO A 226 32.13 2.58 7.67
N PRO A 227 31.36 3.00 8.68
CA PRO A 227 31.88 3.89 9.73
C PRO A 227 33.12 3.28 10.39
N PRO A 228 34.07 4.11 10.86
CA PRO A 228 35.37 3.65 11.35
C PRO A 228 35.19 2.65 12.50
N THR A 229 35.70 1.44 12.30
CA THR A 229 35.66 0.37 13.29
C THR A 229 36.65 0.67 14.41
N SER A 230 36.15 1.06 15.58
CA SER A 230 36.94 1.04 16.81
C SER A 230 37.32 -0.42 17.13
N SER A 231 38.62 -0.70 17.11
CA SER A 231 39.16 -2.04 17.30
C SER A 231 38.95 -2.53 18.73
N SER A 232 38.06 -3.50 18.88
CA SER A 232 37.96 -4.36 20.07
C SER A 232 37.82 -5.81 19.58
N ALA A 233 38.47 -6.75 20.29
CA ALA A 233 38.65 -8.11 19.79
C ALA A 233 37.32 -8.85 19.65
N SER A 234 37.19 -9.65 18.58
CA SER A 234 35.98 -10.42 18.29
C SER A 234 35.88 -11.66 19.21
N PRO A 235 34.80 -11.79 20.01
CA PRO A 235 34.42 -13.07 20.57
C PRO A 235 33.95 -13.99 19.43
N SER A 236 34.00 -15.31 19.65
CA SER A 236 33.58 -16.31 18.66
C SER A 236 32.18 -16.03 18.10
N VAL A 237 32.09 -15.77 16.79
CA VAL A 237 30.81 -15.49 16.12
C VAL A 237 29.99 -16.79 16.04
N ALA A 238 29.12 -16.99 17.02
CA ALA A 238 28.04 -17.96 16.92
C ALA A 238 27.23 -17.68 15.64
N THR A 239 26.83 -18.71 14.91
CA THR A 239 26.10 -18.57 13.63
C THR A 239 24.70 -18.02 13.85
N ILE A 240 24.56 -16.70 13.94
CA ILE A 240 23.29 -15.99 14.05
C ILE A 240 22.48 -16.27 12.78
N LYS A 241 21.50 -17.16 12.91
CA LYS A 241 20.54 -17.51 11.87
C LYS A 241 19.83 -16.23 11.41
N PRO A 242 19.75 -15.94 10.09
CA PRO A 242 19.24 -14.66 9.62
C PRO A 242 17.80 -14.41 10.13
N PRO A 243 17.47 -13.18 10.56
CA PRO A 243 16.23 -12.91 11.27
C PRO A 243 14.99 -13.25 10.42
N LYS A 244 14.02 -13.94 11.04
CA LYS A 244 12.73 -14.26 10.42
C LYS A 244 11.98 -12.97 10.06
N ALA A 245 11.36 -12.92 8.89
CA ALA A 245 10.60 -11.74 8.45
C ALA A 245 9.51 -11.33 9.46
N PHE A 246 8.82 -12.29 10.07
CA PHE A 246 7.78 -12.10 11.09
C PHE A 246 8.01 -13.04 12.28
N SER A 247 7.68 -12.57 13.49
CA SER A 247 7.87 -13.32 14.73
C SER A 247 7.01 -14.59 14.78
N ASP A 248 7.45 -15.57 15.57
CA ASP A 248 6.69 -16.81 15.78
C ASP A 248 5.38 -16.53 16.51
N GLU A 249 5.38 -15.67 17.53
CA GLU A 249 4.19 -15.20 18.26
C GLU A 249 3.10 -14.65 17.32
N LEU A 250 3.46 -13.71 16.43
CA LEU A 250 2.51 -13.12 15.48
C LEU A 250 1.98 -14.17 14.50
N THR A 251 2.86 -15.04 13.99
CA THR A 251 2.50 -16.09 13.03
C THR A 251 1.59 -17.13 13.70
N HIS A 252 1.79 -17.41 14.99
CA HIS A 252 0.96 -18.31 15.78
C HIS A 252 -0.38 -17.68 16.17
N GLY A 253 -0.35 -16.47 16.73
CA GLY A 253 -1.54 -15.74 17.18
C GLY A 253 -2.52 -15.46 16.05
N SER A 254 -2.03 -15.01 14.88
CA SER A 254 -2.88 -14.82 13.69
C SER A 254 -3.55 -16.14 13.24
N ARG A 255 -2.85 -17.27 13.30
CA ARG A 255 -3.43 -18.60 13.03
C ARG A 255 -4.52 -18.98 14.03
N VAL A 256 -4.25 -18.82 15.32
CA VAL A 256 -5.20 -19.16 16.39
C VAL A 256 -6.45 -18.28 16.29
N VAL A 257 -6.30 -16.97 16.12
CA VAL A 257 -7.45 -16.06 15.94
C VAL A 257 -8.25 -16.43 14.69
N ALA A 258 -7.59 -16.75 13.56
CA ALA A 258 -8.27 -17.15 12.32
C ALA A 258 -9.15 -18.39 12.51
N VAL A 259 -8.62 -19.44 13.14
CA VAL A 259 -9.34 -20.70 13.38
C VAL A 259 -10.43 -20.52 14.44
N VAL A 260 -10.12 -19.90 15.58
CA VAL A 260 -11.09 -19.73 16.70
C VAL A 260 -12.25 -18.83 16.29
N SER A 261 -12.00 -17.69 15.62
CA SER A 261 -13.08 -16.85 15.10
C SER A 261 -13.84 -17.50 13.93
N GLY A 262 -13.18 -18.37 13.16
CA GLY A 262 -13.83 -19.21 12.14
C GLY A 262 -14.84 -20.18 12.76
N VAL A 263 -14.41 -20.98 13.74
CA VAL A 263 -15.30 -21.91 14.47
C VAL A 263 -16.42 -21.15 15.18
N ALA A 264 -16.12 -20.02 15.83
CA ALA A 264 -17.14 -19.16 16.45
C ALA A 264 -18.15 -18.61 15.42
N ALA A 265 -17.71 -18.27 14.20
CA ALA A 265 -18.60 -17.87 13.12
C ALA A 265 -19.55 -18.99 12.67
N LEU A 266 -19.08 -20.24 12.63
CA LEU A 266 -19.92 -21.39 12.29
C LEU A 266 -20.97 -21.67 13.38
N MET A 267 -20.59 -21.59 14.66
CA MET A 267 -21.54 -21.67 15.78
C MET A 267 -22.56 -20.52 15.75
N ALA A 268 -22.10 -19.29 15.50
CA ALA A 268 -22.98 -18.13 15.35
C ALA A 268 -23.95 -18.28 14.16
N HIS A 269 -23.49 -18.88 13.05
CA HIS A 269 -24.31 -19.15 11.88
C HIS A 269 -25.41 -20.18 12.17
N GLN A 270 -25.08 -21.30 12.84
CA GLN A 270 -26.05 -22.29 13.29
C GLN A 270 -27.12 -21.67 14.21
N LEU A 271 -26.69 -20.78 15.11
CA LEU A 271 -27.58 -20.03 16.01
C LEU A 271 -28.29 -18.83 15.34
N ARG A 272 -28.11 -18.62 14.03
CA ARG A 272 -28.62 -17.47 13.24
C ARG A 272 -28.29 -16.09 13.86
N SER A 273 -27.18 -16.02 14.59
CA SER A 273 -26.77 -14.82 15.33
C SER A 273 -26.21 -13.75 14.40
N ALA A 274 -26.54 -12.47 14.70
CA ALA A 274 -25.95 -11.31 14.04
C ALA A 274 -24.41 -11.24 14.18
N ALA A 275 -23.83 -11.97 15.14
CA ALA A 275 -22.38 -12.10 15.30
C ALA A 275 -21.69 -12.89 14.16
N THR A 276 -22.44 -13.60 13.31
CA THR A 276 -21.87 -14.39 12.20
C THR A 276 -20.97 -13.55 11.29
N SER A 277 -21.49 -12.43 10.78
CA SER A 277 -20.78 -11.55 9.84
C SER A 277 -19.47 -10.94 10.40
N PRO A 278 -19.42 -10.34 11.60
CA PRO A 278 -18.16 -9.88 12.20
C PRO A 278 -17.19 -11.01 12.53
N LEU A 279 -17.66 -12.20 12.91
CA LEU A 279 -16.77 -13.34 13.19
C LEU A 279 -16.16 -13.91 11.89
N VAL A 280 -16.91 -14.00 10.80
CA VAL A 280 -16.37 -14.31 9.46
C VAL A 280 -15.34 -13.25 9.04
N ALA A 281 -15.63 -11.96 9.23
CA ALA A 281 -14.70 -10.88 8.90
C ALA A 281 -13.41 -10.95 9.73
N LEU A 282 -13.49 -11.26 11.02
CA LEU A 282 -12.33 -11.47 11.89
C LEU A 282 -11.50 -12.69 11.45
N SER A 283 -12.14 -13.79 11.08
CA SER A 283 -11.47 -14.99 10.57
C SER A 283 -10.75 -14.73 9.25
N MET A 284 -11.43 -14.09 8.29
CA MET A 284 -10.86 -13.65 7.01
C MET A 284 -9.66 -12.71 7.19
N LEU A 285 -9.74 -11.76 8.13
CA LEU A 285 -8.68 -10.80 8.44
C LEU A 285 -7.45 -11.51 9.02
N ALA A 286 -7.65 -12.31 10.08
CA ALA A 286 -6.58 -13.02 10.76
C ALA A 286 -5.92 -14.07 9.86
N ALA A 287 -6.70 -14.76 9.02
CA ALA A 287 -6.18 -15.67 8.00
C ALA A 287 -5.33 -14.94 6.97
N THR A 288 -5.76 -13.77 6.47
CA THR A 288 -4.97 -12.99 5.50
C THR A 288 -3.61 -12.59 6.09
N VAL A 289 -3.59 -12.10 7.33
CA VAL A 289 -2.35 -11.76 8.06
C VAL A 289 -1.48 -13.01 8.27
N HIS A 290 -2.07 -14.14 8.68
CA HIS A 290 -1.35 -15.40 8.86
C HIS A 290 -0.73 -15.89 7.54
N ASN A 291 -1.52 -15.95 6.47
CA ASN A 291 -1.12 -16.45 5.15
C ASN A 291 0.03 -15.62 4.56
N PHE A 292 0.04 -14.30 4.77
CA PHE A 292 1.19 -13.47 4.40
C PHE A 292 2.41 -13.75 5.27
N CYS A 293 2.27 -13.81 6.60
CA CYS A 293 3.38 -14.11 7.50
C CYS A 293 4.00 -15.47 7.20
N PHE A 294 3.17 -16.49 6.93
CA PHE A 294 3.58 -17.83 6.51
C PHE A 294 4.35 -17.80 5.17
N GLY A 295 3.77 -17.19 4.13
CA GLY A 295 4.44 -17.04 2.83
C GLY A 295 5.79 -16.30 2.94
N ALA A 296 5.85 -15.22 3.73
CA ALA A 296 7.07 -14.44 3.96
C ALA A 296 8.12 -15.17 4.83
N ARG A 297 7.76 -16.29 5.46
CA ARG A 297 8.64 -17.17 6.25
C ARG A 297 9.05 -18.44 5.50
N MET A 298 8.57 -18.67 4.29
CA MET A 298 9.00 -19.80 3.45
C MET A 298 10.50 -19.70 3.08
N PRO A 299 11.18 -20.83 2.77
CA PRO A 299 12.60 -20.81 2.40
C PRO A 299 12.88 -19.91 1.18
N LYS A 300 14.06 -19.25 1.14
CA LYS A 300 14.47 -18.39 0.00
C LYS A 300 14.36 -19.08 -1.38
N LYS A 301 14.47 -20.42 -1.45
CA LYS A 301 14.25 -21.21 -2.68
C LYS A 301 12.80 -21.14 -3.18
N VAL A 302 11.82 -21.15 -2.26
CA VAL A 302 10.39 -21.07 -2.57
C VAL A 302 9.97 -19.64 -2.86
N THR A 303 10.40 -18.66 -2.04
CA THR A 303 9.99 -17.26 -2.23
C THR A 303 10.56 -16.60 -3.48
N LYS A 304 11.66 -17.13 -4.04
CA LYS A 304 12.16 -16.79 -5.40
C LYS A 304 11.34 -17.40 -6.56
N VAL A 305 10.31 -18.21 -6.28
CA VAL A 305 9.43 -18.84 -7.28
C VAL A 305 7.98 -18.43 -7.08
N ILE A 306 7.46 -18.55 -5.85
CA ILE A 306 6.12 -18.14 -5.45
C ILE A 306 6.27 -17.00 -4.44
N HIS A 307 5.93 -15.78 -4.85
CA HIS A 307 6.07 -14.61 -3.99
C HIS A 307 5.08 -14.68 -2.79
N PRO A 308 5.46 -14.21 -1.58
CA PRO A 308 4.60 -14.23 -0.39
C PRO A 308 3.20 -13.62 -0.61
N LEU A 309 3.09 -12.61 -1.47
CA LEU A 309 1.80 -11.99 -1.82
C LEU A 309 0.86 -12.96 -2.57
N VAL A 310 1.39 -13.76 -3.51
CA VAL A 310 0.63 -14.78 -4.25
C VAL A 310 0.22 -15.91 -3.32
N THR A 311 1.14 -16.34 -2.43
CA THR A 311 0.85 -17.31 -1.36
C THR A 311 -0.27 -16.82 -0.44
N CYS A 312 -0.26 -15.53 -0.08
CA CYS A 312 -1.29 -14.92 0.74
C CYS A 312 -2.67 -14.92 0.06
N THR A 313 -2.76 -14.42 -1.17
CA THR A 313 -4.03 -14.37 -1.92
C THR A 313 -4.61 -15.76 -2.13
N THR A 314 -3.80 -16.72 -2.59
CA THR A 314 -4.26 -18.09 -2.88
C THR A 314 -4.72 -18.85 -1.63
N LEU A 315 -3.96 -18.81 -0.53
CA LEU A 315 -4.38 -19.43 0.74
C LEU A 315 -5.62 -18.73 1.34
N THR A 316 -5.81 -17.44 1.10
CA THR A 316 -7.02 -16.74 1.56
C THR A 316 -8.23 -17.06 0.69
N TRP A 317 -8.07 -17.30 -0.61
CA TRP A 317 -9.14 -17.88 -1.44
C TRP A 317 -9.52 -19.28 -0.97
N VAL A 318 -8.55 -20.15 -0.65
CA VAL A 318 -8.82 -21.48 -0.05
C VAL A 318 -9.59 -21.33 1.28
N TRP A 319 -9.17 -20.43 2.17
CA TRP A 319 -9.88 -20.18 3.43
C TRP A 319 -11.30 -19.62 3.22
N ALA A 320 -11.49 -18.75 2.21
CA ALA A 320 -12.81 -18.25 1.82
C ALA A 320 -13.71 -19.36 1.27
N THR A 321 -13.17 -20.31 0.49
CA THR A 321 -13.90 -21.49 0.02
C THR A 321 -14.30 -22.42 1.16
N VAL A 322 -13.40 -22.68 2.12
CA VAL A 322 -13.69 -23.51 3.31
C VAL A 322 -14.78 -22.87 4.18
N MET A 323 -14.65 -21.57 4.49
CA MET A 323 -15.65 -20.83 5.27
C MET A 323 -16.98 -20.69 4.50
N GLY A 324 -16.95 -20.57 3.17
CA GLY A 324 -18.14 -20.56 2.33
C GLY A 324 -18.90 -21.88 2.40
N ALA A 325 -18.22 -22.99 2.12
CA ALA A 325 -18.80 -24.33 2.21
C ALA A 325 -19.38 -24.62 3.61
N ALA A 326 -18.66 -24.25 4.68
CA ALA A 326 -19.11 -24.46 6.06
C ALA A 326 -20.27 -23.52 6.50
N THR A 327 -20.51 -22.41 5.78
CA THR A 327 -21.66 -21.52 5.99
C THR A 327 -22.78 -21.72 4.96
N GLY A 328 -22.62 -22.62 3.98
CA GLY A 328 -23.56 -22.77 2.87
C GLY A 328 -23.58 -21.57 1.91
N THR A 329 -22.54 -20.74 1.89
CA THR A 329 -22.43 -19.57 1.00
C THR A 329 -21.42 -19.80 -0.13
N SER A 330 -21.66 -19.16 -1.29
CA SER A 330 -20.77 -19.34 -2.44
C SER A 330 -19.41 -18.64 -2.24
N PHE A 331 -18.38 -19.11 -2.94
CA PHE A 331 -17.07 -18.45 -2.96
C PHE A 331 -17.18 -16.97 -3.33
N LEU A 332 -17.93 -16.61 -4.38
CA LEU A 332 -18.11 -15.21 -4.78
C LEU A 332 -18.85 -14.39 -3.72
N THR A 333 -19.81 -15.00 -3.00
CA THR A 333 -20.49 -14.36 -1.85
C THR A 333 -19.52 -14.07 -0.72
N MET A 334 -18.61 -15.01 -0.40
CA MET A 334 -17.56 -14.83 0.61
C MET A 334 -16.56 -13.75 0.22
N ILE A 335 -16.16 -13.69 -1.05
CA ILE A 335 -15.24 -12.67 -1.57
C ILE A 335 -15.91 -11.29 -1.63
N ALA A 336 -17.22 -11.20 -1.91
CA ALA A 336 -17.98 -9.95 -1.77
C ALA A 336 -18.08 -9.51 -0.29
N GLY A 337 -18.37 -10.46 0.62
CA GLY A 337 -18.35 -10.24 2.06
C GLY A 337 -16.98 -9.83 2.63
N TYR A 338 -15.90 -10.04 1.88
CA TYR A 338 -14.56 -9.59 2.25
C TYR A 338 -14.41 -8.05 2.17
N ARG A 339 -15.18 -7.35 1.33
CA ARG A 339 -15.10 -5.90 1.13
C ARG A 339 -16.50 -5.28 1.01
N ARG A 340 -17.14 -5.06 2.16
CA ARG A 340 -18.52 -4.57 2.31
C ARG A 340 -18.62 -3.04 2.30
N GLY A 341 -17.50 -2.31 2.25
CA GLY A 341 -17.45 -0.85 2.29
C GLY A 341 -17.62 -0.23 3.69
N GLY A 342 -17.80 -1.05 4.73
CA GLY A 342 -17.87 -0.60 6.12
C GLY A 342 -16.47 -0.31 6.67
N VAL A 343 -16.08 0.96 6.80
CA VAL A 343 -14.68 1.33 7.07
C VAL A 343 -14.28 1.27 8.56
N LEU A 344 -15.21 1.45 9.49
CA LEU A 344 -14.92 1.50 10.94
C LEU A 344 -15.94 0.78 11.86
N ASN A 345 -17.10 0.37 11.37
CA ASN A 345 -18.07 -0.40 12.17
C ASN A 345 -17.74 -1.89 12.07
N LEU A 346 -17.23 -2.50 13.14
CA LEU A 346 -16.78 -3.90 13.14
C LEU A 346 -17.89 -4.90 12.77
N ALA A 347 -19.17 -4.61 13.00
CA ALA A 347 -20.28 -5.49 12.61
C ALA A 347 -20.48 -5.53 11.08
N THR A 348 -20.28 -4.38 10.40
CA THR A 348 -20.54 -4.23 8.96
C THR A 348 -19.27 -4.19 8.09
N ALA A 349 -18.09 -4.05 8.66
CA ALA A 349 -16.80 -4.10 7.97
C ALA A 349 -16.45 -5.51 7.47
N GLY A 350 -16.00 -5.62 6.22
CA GLY A 350 -15.27 -6.80 5.74
C GLY A 350 -13.79 -6.74 6.13
N ALA A 351 -13.11 -7.89 6.13
CA ALA A 351 -11.67 -7.97 6.40
C ALA A 351 -10.83 -7.05 5.50
N GLY A 352 -11.22 -6.95 4.23
CA GLY A 352 -10.60 -6.10 3.24
C GLY A 352 -10.86 -4.61 3.45
N ASP A 353 -11.98 -4.22 4.07
CA ASP A 353 -12.24 -2.83 4.41
C ASP A 353 -11.29 -2.37 5.52
N LEU A 354 -11.10 -3.20 6.56
CA LEU A 354 -10.17 -2.95 7.67
C LEU A 354 -8.71 -2.87 7.20
N LEU A 355 -8.29 -3.78 6.31
CA LEU A 355 -6.95 -3.72 5.71
C LEU A 355 -6.76 -2.51 4.78
N THR A 356 -7.79 -2.14 4.00
CA THR A 356 -7.75 -0.96 3.12
C THR A 356 -7.80 0.35 3.91
N PHE A 357 -8.42 0.37 5.10
CA PHE A 357 -8.41 1.52 5.99
C PHE A 357 -6.98 1.89 6.43
N VAL A 358 -6.19 0.90 6.86
CA VAL A 358 -4.80 1.11 7.32
C VAL A 358 -3.83 1.45 6.16
N LEU A 359 -4.23 1.20 4.90
CA LEU A 359 -3.45 1.58 3.72
C LEU A 359 -3.20 3.10 3.62
N GLY A 360 -4.19 3.94 3.98
CA GLY A 360 -4.06 5.40 3.97
C GLY A 360 -2.97 5.90 4.93
N PRO A 361 -3.05 5.59 6.24
CA PRO A 361 -1.99 5.87 7.21
C PRO A 361 -0.62 5.29 6.82
N ALA A 362 -0.59 4.11 6.21
CA ALA A 362 0.65 3.52 5.72
C ALA A 362 1.28 4.32 4.57
N VAL A 363 0.48 4.90 3.66
CA VAL A 363 0.94 5.85 2.63
C VAL A 363 1.44 7.15 3.26
N VAL A 364 0.73 7.73 4.23
CA VAL A 364 1.20 8.94 4.97
C VAL A 364 2.57 8.68 5.60
N SER A 365 2.82 7.47 6.10
CA SER A 365 4.11 7.10 6.69
C SER A 365 5.29 7.09 5.73
N LEU A 366 5.08 7.00 4.41
CA LEU A 366 6.15 7.02 3.42
C LEU A 366 6.92 8.35 3.41
N GLY A 367 6.30 9.44 3.88
CA GLY A 367 6.98 10.73 4.07
C GLY A 367 8.15 10.66 5.06
N VAL A 368 8.08 9.75 6.05
CA VAL A 368 9.19 9.48 6.98
C VAL A 368 10.36 8.80 6.26
N SER A 369 10.09 7.93 5.29
CA SER A 369 11.10 7.20 4.51
C SER A 369 11.83 8.09 3.51
N ILE A 370 11.17 9.15 3.02
CA ILE A 370 11.81 10.22 2.25
C ILE A 370 12.80 10.98 3.14
N TYR A 371 12.39 11.36 4.34
CA TYR A 371 13.25 12.03 5.31
C TYR A 371 14.42 11.13 5.77
N GLU A 372 14.20 9.83 5.98
CA GLU A 372 15.26 8.84 6.30
C GLU A 372 16.34 8.82 5.21
N ARG A 373 15.96 9.00 3.94
CA ARG A 373 16.85 8.93 2.76
C ARG A 373 17.31 10.29 2.22
N ARG A 374 16.92 11.40 2.88
CA ARG A 374 17.11 12.79 2.40
C ARG A 374 18.53 13.13 1.96
N GLU A 375 19.54 12.60 2.65
CA GLU A 375 20.95 12.92 2.36
C GLU A 375 21.45 12.20 1.11
N LEU A 376 21.09 10.93 0.90
CA LEU A 376 21.40 10.20 -0.33
C LEU A 376 20.67 10.80 -1.55
N ILE A 377 19.45 11.32 -1.34
CA ILE A 377 18.71 12.11 -2.33
C ILE A 377 19.45 13.41 -2.65
N ARG A 378 19.91 14.15 -1.64
CA ARG A 378 20.65 15.43 -1.81
C ARG A 378 21.94 15.25 -2.61
N GLN A 379 22.73 14.23 -2.29
CA GLN A 379 24.02 13.93 -2.94
C GLN A 379 23.89 13.46 -4.41
N ASN A 380 22.70 13.00 -4.81
CA ASN A 380 22.43 12.45 -6.14
C ASN A 380 21.15 13.08 -6.74
N LEU A 381 20.89 14.34 -6.43
CA LEU A 381 19.62 15.02 -6.75
C LEU A 381 19.36 15.05 -8.26
N LYS A 382 20.41 15.22 -9.07
CA LYS A 382 20.30 15.23 -10.54
C LYS A 382 19.83 13.87 -11.05
N GLU A 383 20.51 12.80 -10.62
CA GLU A 383 20.20 11.42 -10.97
C GLU A 383 18.78 11.03 -10.52
N VAL A 384 18.41 11.39 -9.29
CA VAL A 384 17.09 11.10 -8.70
C VAL A 384 15.96 11.84 -9.41
N VAL A 385 16.12 13.14 -9.69
CA VAL A 385 15.11 13.94 -10.40
C VAL A 385 14.95 13.46 -11.84
N THR A 386 16.04 13.19 -12.56
CA THR A 386 15.97 12.65 -13.93
C THR A 386 15.29 11.28 -13.96
N ALA A 387 15.67 10.36 -13.06
CA ALA A 387 15.04 9.04 -13.00
C ALA A 387 13.53 9.12 -12.74
N THR A 388 13.15 9.95 -11.76
CA THR A 388 11.75 10.15 -11.38
C THR A 388 10.96 10.79 -12.53
N GLY A 389 11.48 11.84 -13.16
CA GLY A 389 10.82 12.52 -14.28
C GLY A 389 10.63 11.61 -15.50
N VAL A 390 11.69 10.92 -15.92
CA VAL A 390 11.67 9.99 -17.07
C VAL A 390 10.68 8.85 -16.84
N SER A 391 10.69 8.22 -15.66
CA SER A 391 9.77 7.11 -15.38
C SER A 391 8.32 7.54 -15.14
N CYS A 392 8.08 8.71 -14.55
CA CYS A 392 6.71 9.23 -14.40
C CYS A 392 6.08 9.59 -15.75
N ILE A 393 6.80 10.35 -16.58
CA ILE A 393 6.31 10.81 -17.90
C ILE A 393 6.23 9.61 -18.87
N GLY A 394 7.33 8.87 -19.01
CA GLY A 394 7.41 7.71 -19.90
C GLY A 394 6.54 6.54 -19.44
N GLY A 395 6.43 6.32 -18.13
CA GLY A 395 5.52 5.33 -17.55
C GLY A 395 4.06 5.64 -17.84
N LEU A 396 3.61 6.88 -17.59
CA LEU A 396 2.22 7.28 -17.85
C LEU A 396 1.89 7.29 -19.35
N PHE A 397 2.58 8.13 -20.13
CA PHE A 397 2.22 8.36 -21.53
C PHE A 397 2.62 7.19 -22.44
N GLY A 398 3.75 6.53 -22.16
CA GLY A 398 4.13 5.31 -22.88
C GLY A 398 3.13 4.17 -22.67
N THR A 399 2.56 4.04 -21.46
CA THR A 399 1.50 3.04 -21.20
C THR A 399 0.19 3.45 -21.86
N ALA A 400 -0.21 4.71 -21.77
CA ALA A 400 -1.41 5.23 -22.45
C ALA A 400 -1.33 5.02 -23.98
N LEU A 401 -0.17 5.22 -24.59
CA LEU A 401 0.08 4.94 -26.01
C LEU A 401 0.05 3.43 -26.29
N ALA A 402 0.72 2.61 -25.47
CA ALA A 402 0.78 1.16 -25.66
C ALA A 402 -0.61 0.49 -25.60
N VAL A 403 -1.48 0.89 -24.67
CA VAL A 403 -2.85 0.33 -24.58
C VAL A 403 -3.75 0.76 -25.75
N ARG A 404 -3.46 1.90 -26.39
CA ARG A 404 -4.12 2.34 -27.63
C ARG A 404 -3.60 1.54 -28.83
N LEU A 405 -2.27 1.45 -29.01
CA LEU A 405 -1.63 0.77 -30.14
C LEU A 405 -1.91 -0.75 -30.18
N LEU A 406 -1.96 -1.40 -29.02
CA LEU A 406 -2.33 -2.81 -28.92
C LEU A 406 -3.87 -3.03 -28.92
N ALA A 407 -4.66 -1.97 -29.06
CA ALA A 407 -6.11 -1.99 -29.20
C ALA A 407 -6.81 -2.92 -28.19
N LEU A 408 -6.56 -2.72 -26.88
CA LEU A 408 -7.29 -3.44 -25.83
C LEU A 408 -8.78 -3.09 -25.91
N ALA A 409 -9.66 -4.07 -25.75
CA ALA A 409 -11.09 -3.92 -25.99
C ALA A 409 -11.78 -3.01 -24.95
N SER A 410 -11.60 -3.30 -23.65
CA SER A 410 -12.23 -2.53 -22.58
C SER A 410 -11.44 -1.29 -22.18
N GLY A 411 -12.11 -0.13 -22.11
CA GLY A 411 -11.55 1.09 -21.54
C GLY A 411 -11.10 0.92 -20.09
N GLU A 412 -11.81 0.12 -19.29
CA GLU A 412 -11.44 -0.17 -17.91
C GLU A 412 -10.07 -0.87 -17.83
N LEU A 413 -9.82 -1.86 -18.69
CA LEU A 413 -8.51 -2.53 -18.79
C LEU A 413 -7.40 -1.55 -19.20
N ARG A 414 -7.68 -0.64 -20.15
CA ARG A 414 -6.72 0.40 -20.58
C ARG A 414 -6.35 1.33 -19.43
N LEU A 415 -7.33 1.80 -18.65
CA LEU A 415 -7.09 2.73 -17.55
C LEU A 415 -6.46 2.05 -16.33
N SER A 416 -6.85 0.81 -16.00
CA SER A 416 -6.23 0.04 -14.92
C SER A 416 -4.75 -0.27 -15.16
N LEU A 417 -4.27 -0.22 -16.41
CA LEU A 417 -2.84 -0.38 -16.72
C LEU A 417 -1.99 0.87 -16.42
N PHE A 418 -2.56 2.07 -16.30
CA PHE A 418 -1.80 3.31 -16.09
C PHE A 418 -0.79 3.25 -14.92
N PRO A 419 -1.15 2.77 -13.71
CA PRO A 419 -0.21 2.71 -12.59
C PRO A 419 0.69 1.47 -12.55
N ARG A 420 0.90 0.73 -13.66
CA ARG A 420 1.65 -0.54 -13.65
C ARG A 420 3.06 -0.48 -13.00
N ASN A 421 3.79 0.63 -13.14
CA ASN A 421 5.12 0.82 -12.56
C ASN A 421 5.10 1.54 -11.19
N ILE A 422 3.92 1.90 -10.70
CA ILE A 422 3.71 2.62 -9.44
C ILE A 422 3.49 1.61 -8.31
N THR A 423 4.03 1.89 -7.11
CA THR A 423 3.83 1.02 -5.95
C THR A 423 2.34 0.87 -5.65
N SER A 424 1.87 -0.35 -5.38
CA SER A 424 0.44 -0.66 -5.48
C SER A 424 -0.46 0.15 -4.53
N ALA A 425 0.09 0.72 -3.46
CA ALA A 425 -0.62 1.63 -2.55
C ALA A 425 -1.04 2.94 -3.22
N LEU A 426 -0.18 3.49 -4.08
CA LEU A 426 -0.48 4.67 -4.89
C LEU A 426 -1.07 4.31 -6.27
N ALA A 427 -1.00 3.04 -6.68
CA ALA A 427 -1.79 2.53 -7.81
C ALA A 427 -3.30 2.58 -7.53
N VAL A 428 -3.74 2.29 -6.29
CA VAL A 428 -5.15 2.50 -5.87
C VAL A 428 -5.56 3.97 -6.01
N ALA A 429 -4.70 4.90 -5.58
CA ALA A 429 -4.97 6.34 -5.68
C ALA A 429 -5.02 6.83 -7.14
N ILE A 430 -4.12 6.34 -8.01
CA ILE A 430 -4.20 6.62 -9.45
C ILE A 430 -5.48 6.06 -10.07
N ALA A 431 -5.86 4.83 -9.72
CA ALA A 431 -7.09 4.22 -10.20
C ALA A 431 -8.32 5.06 -9.81
N GLU A 432 -8.37 5.56 -8.58
CA GLU A 432 -9.40 6.51 -8.13
C GLU A 432 -9.39 7.82 -8.91
N ILE A 433 -8.21 8.40 -9.19
CA ILE A 433 -8.10 9.64 -9.97
C ILE A 433 -8.60 9.45 -11.42
N VAL A 434 -8.25 8.34 -12.08
CA VAL A 434 -8.58 8.13 -13.52
C VAL A 434 -9.92 7.45 -13.76
N GLY A 435 -10.58 6.91 -12.72
CA GLY A 435 -11.82 6.14 -12.85
C GLY A 435 -11.60 4.68 -13.24
N ALA A 436 -10.44 4.10 -12.91
CA ALA A 436 -10.11 2.71 -13.20
C ALA A 436 -10.46 1.76 -12.04
N ASN A 437 -10.55 0.47 -12.36
CA ASN A 437 -10.76 -0.58 -11.39
C ASN A 437 -9.50 -0.82 -10.55
N LYS A 438 -9.68 -0.70 -9.23
CA LYS A 438 -8.63 -0.76 -8.21
C LYS A 438 -8.02 -2.16 -8.05
N ALA A 439 -8.82 -3.21 -8.27
CA ALA A 439 -8.36 -4.60 -8.21
C ALA A 439 -7.49 -4.95 -9.42
N LEU A 440 -7.94 -4.62 -10.63
CA LEU A 440 -7.16 -4.75 -11.86
C LEU A 440 -5.86 -3.92 -11.79
N ALA A 441 -5.93 -2.66 -11.34
CA ALA A 441 -4.77 -1.78 -11.24
C ALA A 441 -3.69 -2.28 -10.25
N VAL A 442 -4.10 -2.75 -9.06
CA VAL A 442 -3.17 -3.37 -8.10
C VAL A 442 -2.60 -4.68 -8.67
N SER A 443 -3.41 -5.46 -9.39
CA SER A 443 -2.97 -6.73 -9.98
C SER A 443 -1.92 -6.53 -11.08
N PHE A 444 -2.14 -5.59 -12.00
CA PHE A 444 -1.17 -5.27 -13.06
C PHE A 444 0.12 -4.66 -12.48
N ALA A 445 0.02 -3.83 -11.44
CA ALA A 445 1.19 -3.37 -10.70
C ALA A 445 1.95 -4.54 -10.05
N VAL A 446 1.25 -5.47 -9.40
CA VAL A 446 1.87 -6.67 -8.81
C VAL A 446 2.57 -7.54 -9.86
N VAL A 447 1.94 -7.81 -11.01
CA VAL A 447 2.60 -8.58 -12.09
C VAL A 447 3.86 -7.87 -12.61
N THR A 448 3.80 -6.55 -12.82
CA THR A 448 4.97 -5.74 -13.20
C THR A 448 6.10 -5.86 -12.17
N GLY A 449 5.76 -5.77 -10.88
CA GLY A 449 6.70 -5.92 -9.78
C GLY A 449 7.30 -7.33 -9.68
N LEU A 450 6.52 -8.37 -9.95
CA LEU A 450 6.98 -9.76 -9.99
C LEU A 450 7.90 -10.04 -11.19
N ILE A 451 7.72 -9.36 -12.31
CA ILE A 451 8.65 -9.42 -13.44
C ILE A 451 9.99 -8.79 -13.04
N GLY A 452 9.98 -7.55 -12.51
CA GLY A 452 11.22 -6.90 -12.05
C GLY A 452 11.95 -7.66 -10.94
N ALA A 453 11.22 -8.23 -9.99
CA ALA A 453 11.78 -9.06 -8.92
C ALA A 453 12.45 -10.36 -9.40
N ASN A 454 12.04 -10.88 -10.57
CA ASN A 454 12.57 -12.14 -11.13
C ASN A 454 13.64 -11.93 -12.21
N PHE A 455 13.56 -10.84 -12.97
CA PHE A 455 14.36 -10.63 -14.19
C PHE A 455 15.15 -9.32 -14.19
N GLY A 456 14.87 -8.39 -13.27
CA GLY A 456 15.39 -7.02 -13.33
C GLY A 456 16.92 -6.91 -13.29
N ALA A 457 17.58 -7.62 -12.36
CA ALA A 457 19.04 -7.68 -12.30
C ALA A 457 19.63 -8.27 -13.59
N SER A 458 19.16 -9.45 -14.01
CA SER A 458 19.65 -10.13 -15.21
C SER A 458 19.42 -9.34 -16.51
N LEU A 459 18.36 -8.52 -16.58
CA LEU A 459 18.15 -7.59 -17.69
C LEU A 459 19.15 -6.41 -17.63
N LEU A 460 19.36 -5.80 -16.46
CA LEU A 460 20.38 -4.76 -16.30
C LEU A 460 21.79 -5.28 -16.63
N ASP A 461 22.10 -6.53 -16.26
CA ASP A 461 23.36 -7.21 -16.60
C ASP A 461 23.49 -7.43 -18.12
N PHE A 462 22.43 -7.95 -18.77
CA PHE A 462 22.36 -8.16 -20.22
C PHE A 462 22.52 -6.85 -21.01
N PHE A 463 21.92 -5.75 -20.54
CA PHE A 463 22.06 -4.42 -21.13
C PHE A 463 23.33 -3.65 -20.67
N GLY A 464 24.23 -4.30 -19.92
CA GLY A 464 25.54 -3.76 -19.52
C GLY A 464 25.50 -2.66 -18.47
N ILE A 465 24.38 -2.47 -17.77
CA ILE A 465 24.15 -1.37 -16.82
C ILE A 465 24.76 -1.74 -15.46
N LYS A 466 26.00 -1.31 -15.24
CA LYS A 466 26.80 -1.60 -14.04
C LYS A 466 26.70 -0.53 -12.93
N ASP A 467 26.21 0.66 -13.22
CA ASP A 467 26.16 1.77 -12.24
C ASP A 467 25.06 1.55 -11.18
N SER A 468 25.44 1.49 -9.91
CA SER A 468 24.53 1.16 -8.80
C SER A 468 23.35 2.14 -8.66
N ALA A 469 23.53 3.42 -8.98
CA ALA A 469 22.44 4.39 -8.94
C ALA A 469 21.49 4.21 -10.14
N ALA A 470 22.03 3.95 -11.33
CA ALA A 470 21.23 3.64 -12.52
C ALA A 470 20.45 2.32 -12.38
N ARG A 471 21.08 1.26 -11.86
CA ARG A 471 20.43 -0.03 -11.55
C ARG A 471 19.32 0.16 -10.54
N GLY A 472 19.64 0.78 -9.41
CA GLY A 472 18.71 1.01 -8.31
C GLY A 472 17.52 1.87 -8.74
N LEU A 473 17.76 3.10 -9.19
CA LEU A 473 16.70 4.02 -9.60
C LEU A 473 15.82 3.42 -10.72
N GLY A 474 16.41 2.74 -11.71
CA GLY A 474 15.69 2.05 -12.77
C GLY A 474 14.72 0.99 -12.24
N ILE A 475 15.17 0.10 -11.36
CA ILE A 475 14.34 -0.96 -10.79
C ILE A 475 13.25 -0.40 -9.87
N GLY A 476 13.60 0.56 -9.02
CA GLY A 476 12.64 1.25 -8.17
C GLY A 476 11.54 1.92 -8.98
N ALA A 477 11.90 2.59 -10.08
CA ALA A 477 10.96 3.32 -10.92
C ALA A 477 10.18 2.46 -11.93
N ALA A 478 10.66 1.25 -12.26
CA ALA A 478 10.01 0.35 -13.22
C ALA A 478 9.19 -0.79 -12.57
N ALA A 479 9.63 -1.28 -11.41
CA ALA A 479 9.06 -2.44 -10.72
C ALA A 479 8.82 -2.21 -9.21
N HIS A 480 8.87 -0.95 -8.78
CA HIS A 480 8.40 -0.47 -7.47
C HIS A 480 8.89 -1.31 -6.27
N GLY A 481 8.02 -1.56 -5.29
CA GLY A 481 8.39 -2.22 -4.03
C GLY A 481 8.81 -3.68 -4.19
N LEU A 482 8.21 -4.41 -5.14
CA LEU A 482 8.53 -5.82 -5.35
C LEU A 482 9.90 -5.99 -6.04
N GLY A 483 10.17 -5.19 -7.08
CA GLY A 483 11.49 -5.15 -7.72
C GLY A 483 12.58 -4.66 -6.75
N THR A 484 12.31 -3.60 -5.99
CA THR A 484 13.21 -3.07 -4.96
C THR A 484 13.58 -4.12 -3.92
N ALA A 485 12.61 -4.93 -3.45
CA ALA A 485 12.86 -5.97 -2.46
C ALA A 485 13.79 -7.10 -2.97
N ALA A 486 13.81 -7.37 -4.28
CA ALA A 486 14.75 -8.34 -4.87
C ALA A 486 16.19 -7.82 -4.92
N PHE A 487 16.39 -6.49 -4.90
CA PHE A 487 17.70 -5.85 -4.95
C PHE A 487 18.40 -5.77 -3.58
N ILE A 488 17.81 -6.31 -2.51
CA ILE A 488 18.38 -6.28 -1.14
C ILE A 488 19.79 -6.88 -1.03
N ASP A 489 20.14 -7.84 -1.90
CA ASP A 489 21.48 -8.43 -1.95
C ASP A 489 22.49 -7.52 -2.72
N GLU A 490 22.03 -6.58 -3.57
CA GLU A 490 22.84 -5.51 -4.22
C GLU A 490 22.94 -4.26 -3.32
N LYS A 491 23.81 -4.33 -2.31
CA LYS A 491 23.94 -3.32 -1.22
C LYS A 491 24.02 -1.85 -1.68
N ASP A 492 24.73 -1.56 -2.78
CA ASP A 492 24.91 -0.18 -3.26
C ASP A 492 23.72 0.31 -4.11
N ALA A 493 22.96 -0.60 -4.75
CA ALA A 493 21.83 -0.25 -5.61
C ALA A 493 20.50 -0.23 -4.83
N PHE A 494 20.35 -1.06 -3.79
CA PHE A 494 19.15 -1.13 -2.96
C PHE A 494 18.69 0.23 -2.35
N PRO A 495 19.59 1.10 -1.82
CA PRO A 495 19.20 2.40 -1.31
C PRO A 495 18.60 3.32 -2.39
N PHE A 496 19.13 3.25 -3.61
CA PHE A 496 18.62 3.98 -4.77
C PHE A 496 17.30 3.40 -5.30
N ALA A 497 17.12 2.08 -5.27
CA ALA A 497 15.84 1.46 -5.62
C ALA A 497 14.71 1.89 -4.68
N ALA A 498 14.98 1.93 -3.37
CA ALA A 498 14.03 2.44 -2.37
C ALA A 498 13.68 3.93 -2.56
N ILE A 499 14.62 4.77 -3.02
CA ILE A 499 14.33 6.15 -3.44
C ILE A 499 13.45 6.14 -4.69
N GLY A 500 13.87 5.42 -5.74
CA GLY A 500 13.19 5.35 -7.04
C GLY A 500 11.73 4.92 -6.93
N MET A 501 11.43 3.87 -6.16
CA MET A 501 10.05 3.40 -5.95
C MET A 501 9.17 4.41 -5.21
N THR A 502 9.75 5.19 -4.30
CA THR A 502 9.01 6.11 -3.43
C THR A 502 8.70 7.40 -4.18
N LEU A 503 9.71 7.99 -4.82
CA LEU A 503 9.55 9.24 -5.56
C LEU A 503 8.80 9.04 -6.88
N THR A 504 9.06 7.96 -7.64
CA THR A 504 8.28 7.67 -8.87
C THR A 504 6.80 7.45 -8.54
N ALA A 505 6.49 6.81 -7.42
CA ALA A 505 5.11 6.62 -7.02
C ALA A 505 4.42 7.94 -6.62
N ILE A 506 5.07 8.75 -5.78
CA ILE A 506 4.54 10.05 -5.33
C ILE A 506 4.41 11.03 -6.50
N CYS A 507 5.48 11.24 -7.25
CA CYS A 507 5.48 12.15 -8.40
C CYS A 507 4.57 11.65 -9.52
N GLY A 508 4.44 10.33 -9.73
CA GLY A 508 3.52 9.76 -10.71
C GLY A 508 2.05 10.03 -10.36
N THR A 509 1.65 9.84 -9.11
CA THR A 509 0.28 10.17 -8.67
C THR A 509 0.01 11.67 -8.62
N VAL A 510 0.98 12.50 -8.23
CA VAL A 510 0.88 13.97 -8.34
C VAL A 510 0.70 14.39 -9.80
N LEU A 511 1.51 13.86 -10.71
CA LEU A 511 1.47 14.14 -12.16
C LEU A 511 0.11 13.76 -12.76
N VAL A 512 -0.42 12.57 -12.45
CA VAL A 512 -1.76 12.14 -12.87
C VAL A 512 -2.88 12.97 -12.24
N SER A 513 -2.65 13.60 -11.08
CA SER A 513 -3.65 14.46 -10.43
C SER A 513 -3.81 15.82 -11.12
N VAL A 514 -2.86 16.26 -11.95
CA VAL A 514 -2.96 17.53 -12.69
C VAL A 514 -4.03 17.38 -13.79
N PRO A 515 -5.11 18.19 -13.80
CA PRO A 515 -6.25 17.97 -14.71
C PRO A 515 -5.89 17.93 -16.20
N VAL A 516 -4.94 18.76 -16.64
CA VAL A 516 -4.45 18.78 -18.03
C VAL A 516 -3.75 17.46 -18.39
N VAL A 517 -2.89 16.96 -17.51
CA VAL A 517 -2.13 15.71 -17.67
C VAL A 517 -3.07 14.51 -17.64
N LYS A 518 -4.03 14.49 -16.70
CA LYS A 518 -5.12 13.50 -16.66
C LYS A 518 -5.86 13.45 -17.99
N LYS A 519 -6.36 14.60 -18.47
CA LYS A 519 -7.13 14.68 -19.72
C LYS A 519 -6.32 14.15 -20.90
N LEU A 520 -5.07 14.59 -21.05
CA LEU A 520 -4.19 14.15 -22.14
C LEU A 520 -3.93 12.64 -22.11
N ALA A 521 -3.60 12.07 -20.93
CA ALA A 521 -3.37 10.63 -20.80
C ALA A 521 -4.65 9.80 -21.11
N LEU A 522 -5.82 10.26 -20.67
CA LEU A 522 -7.11 9.64 -21.00
C LEU A 522 -7.41 9.68 -22.52
N GLN A 523 -7.22 10.83 -23.18
CA GLN A 523 -7.45 10.97 -24.62
C GLN A 523 -6.53 10.06 -25.45
N ILE A 524 -5.25 9.97 -25.08
CA ILE A 524 -4.28 9.07 -25.72
C ILE A 524 -4.74 7.61 -25.58
N ALA A 525 -5.11 7.17 -24.38
CA ALA A 525 -5.46 5.77 -24.13
C ALA A 525 -6.82 5.32 -24.68
N LEU A 526 -7.86 6.16 -24.54
CA LEU A 526 -9.23 5.75 -24.83
C LEU A 526 -9.61 5.92 -26.31
N GLY A 527 -9.16 6.99 -26.96
CA GLY A 527 -9.37 7.21 -28.39
C GLY A 527 -9.66 8.65 -28.78
N GLY A 528 -10.54 9.31 -28.03
CA GLY A 528 -11.31 10.47 -28.49
C GLY A 528 -10.58 11.82 -28.54
N LEU A 529 -10.82 12.53 -29.65
CA LEU A 529 -11.68 13.70 -29.56
C LEU A 529 -13.14 13.24 -29.55
#